data_AF-A0AAN8FCN9-F1
#
_entry.id   AF-A0AAN8FCN9-F1
#
_cell.length_a   1.000
_cell.length_b   1.000
_cell.length_c   1.000
_cell.angle_alpha   90.00
_cell.angle_beta   90.00
_cell.angle_gamma   90.00
#
_symmetry.space_group_name_H-M   'P 1'
#
loop_
_entity.id
_entity.type
_entity.pdbx_description
1 polymer ?
#
loop_
_entity_poly.entity_id
_entity_poly.type
_entity_poly.pdbx_seq_one_letter_code
_entity_poly.pdbx_strand_id
1 'polypeptide(L)'
;MIAKVTNGLLLLAVSIAIEDACFPDKRDVSCRLNAMDDKGLSAIPKNCTVLMGDLVIELSRVLPRKIHVLSNLRTIQGSLVIVRTDYNGDFKFLNNVRCIYNTKGPAILLRENIALYTLGLINIQKLYGDPVISSIGDSYLFNVDESELRRLIKVSSIDGTYREEMIKVEESPD
;
A
#
# COMPACT_ATOMS: atom_id res chain seq x y z
N MET A 1 -22.05 24.83 57.93
CA MET A 1 -21.45 23.59 57.35
C MET A 1 -21.74 23.58 55.86
N ILE A 2 -20.71 23.64 55.01
CA ILE A 2 -20.84 23.60 53.55
C ILE A 2 -20.17 22.30 53.09
N ALA A 3 -20.96 21.36 52.58
CA ALA A 3 -20.46 20.10 52.03
C ALA A 3 -20.02 20.33 50.58
N LYS A 4 -18.75 20.03 50.31
CA LYS A 4 -18.12 20.11 48.98
C LYS A 4 -18.25 18.74 48.32
N VAL A 5 -19.08 18.62 47.30
CA VAL A 5 -19.25 17.39 46.51
C VAL A 5 -18.35 17.49 45.27
N THR A 6 -17.22 16.80 45.29
CA THR A 6 -16.36 16.61 44.12
C THR A 6 -16.81 15.33 43.40
N ASN A 7 -17.48 15.51 42.25
CA ASN A 7 -17.74 14.43 41.31
C ASN A 7 -16.42 13.99 40.66
N GLY A 8 -15.87 12.87 41.15
CA GLY A 8 -14.76 12.16 40.52
C GLY A 8 -15.27 11.40 39.31
N LEU A 9 -15.08 11.97 38.11
CA LEU A 9 -15.29 11.27 36.85
C LEU A 9 -14.15 10.27 36.67
N LEU A 10 -14.40 9.00 36.97
CA LEU A 10 -13.46 7.90 36.80
C LEU A 10 -13.35 7.58 35.30
N LEU A 11 -12.35 8.13 34.61
CA LEU A 11 -12.00 7.71 33.25
C LEU A 11 -11.36 6.31 33.31
N LEU A 12 -12.16 5.28 33.08
CA LEU A 12 -11.67 3.94 32.76
C LEU A 12 -11.01 3.99 31.37
N ALA A 13 -9.68 4.10 31.35
CA ALA A 13 -8.89 3.94 30.14
C ALA A 13 -8.96 2.48 29.69
N VAL A 14 -9.91 2.15 28.81
CA VAL A 14 -9.93 0.88 28.09
C VAL A 14 -8.73 0.91 27.13
N SER A 15 -7.62 0.29 27.54
CA SER A 15 -6.51 0.00 26.64
C SER A 15 -6.97 -1.12 25.70
N ILE A 16 -7.66 -0.75 24.63
CA ILE A 16 -7.87 -1.64 23.49
C ILE A 16 -6.49 -1.83 22.88
N ALA A 17 -5.91 -3.02 23.06
CA ALA A 17 -4.74 -3.42 22.29
C ALA A 17 -5.15 -3.38 20.82
N ILE A 18 -4.80 -2.29 20.13
CA ILE A 18 -4.98 -2.20 18.69
C ILE A 18 -3.93 -3.16 18.13
N GLU A 19 -4.37 -4.36 17.77
CA GLU A 19 -3.55 -5.27 16.97
C GLU A 19 -3.16 -4.50 15.71
N ASP A 20 -1.89 -4.12 15.61
CA ASP A 20 -1.36 -3.46 14.42
C ASP A 20 -1.45 -4.49 13.27
N ALA A 21 -2.38 -4.23 12.36
CA ALA A 21 -2.77 -5.13 11.28
C ALA A 21 -1.62 -5.45 10.31
N CYS A 22 -0.47 -4.81 10.49
CA CYS A 22 0.74 -5.03 9.71
C CYS A 22 1.73 -6.01 10.32
N PHE A 23 1.49 -6.48 11.55
CA PHE A 23 2.28 -7.58 12.07
C PHE A 23 1.74 -8.92 11.55
N PRO A 24 2.60 -9.75 10.96
CA PRO A 24 2.16 -11.04 10.47
C PRO A 24 1.62 -11.91 11.61
N ASP A 25 0.42 -12.46 11.40
CA ASP A 25 -0.20 -13.46 12.27
C ASP A 25 0.53 -14.80 12.08
N LYS A 26 0.53 -15.67 13.10
CA LYS A 26 0.97 -17.06 12.98
C LYS A 26 0.26 -17.83 11.85
N ARG A 27 -0.91 -17.35 11.42
CA ARG A 27 -1.70 -17.90 10.31
C ARG A 27 -1.28 -17.38 8.94
N ASP A 28 -0.38 -16.40 8.86
CA ASP A 28 0.03 -15.85 7.58
C ASP A 28 0.90 -16.81 6.79
N VAL A 29 0.68 -16.82 5.48
CA VAL A 29 1.39 -17.67 4.53
C VAL A 29 2.18 -16.78 3.60
N SER A 30 3.49 -16.86 3.72
CA SER A 30 4.43 -16.13 2.86
C SER A 30 4.59 -16.82 1.51
N CYS A 31 4.59 -16.04 0.44
CA CYS A 31 4.92 -16.49 -0.91
C CYS A 31 5.90 -15.53 -1.60
N ARG A 32 6.44 -15.95 -2.75
CA ARG A 32 7.29 -15.14 -3.63
C ARG A 32 6.72 -15.20 -5.03
N LEU A 33 6.70 -14.06 -5.72
CA LEU A 33 6.30 -13.96 -7.11
C LEU A 33 7.54 -13.67 -7.95
N ASN A 34 7.85 -14.55 -8.91
CA ASN A 34 9.02 -14.36 -9.78
C ASN A 34 8.70 -13.49 -11.00
N ALA A 35 7.46 -13.57 -11.50
CA ALA A 35 7.01 -12.85 -12.69
C ALA A 35 5.50 -12.59 -12.61
N MET A 36 5.07 -11.41 -13.06
CA MET A 36 3.66 -11.01 -13.09
C MET A 36 2.97 -11.49 -14.38
N ASP A 37 2.96 -12.80 -14.58
CA ASP A 37 2.29 -13.48 -15.70
C ASP A 37 1.44 -14.67 -15.20
N ASP A 38 0.64 -15.28 -16.07
CA ASP A 38 -0.22 -16.41 -15.68
C ASP A 38 0.58 -17.61 -15.14
N LYS A 39 1.85 -17.78 -15.56
CA LYS A 39 2.71 -18.88 -15.11
C LYS A 39 3.22 -18.63 -13.69
N GLY A 40 3.75 -17.44 -13.42
CA GLY A 40 4.21 -17.00 -12.11
C GLY A 40 3.06 -16.99 -11.09
N LEU A 41 1.90 -16.46 -11.48
CA LEU A 41 0.70 -16.45 -10.63
C LEU A 41 0.16 -17.87 -10.36
N SER A 42 0.37 -18.83 -11.27
CA SER A 42 -0.02 -20.23 -11.02
C SER A 42 0.81 -20.90 -9.92
N ALA A 43 2.01 -20.40 -9.64
CA ALA A 43 2.89 -20.92 -8.61
C ALA A 43 2.57 -20.36 -7.21
N ILE A 44 1.74 -19.31 -7.13
CA ILE A 44 1.35 -18.70 -5.86
C ILE A 44 0.30 -19.58 -5.15
N PRO A 45 0.55 -19.98 -3.89
CA PRO A 45 -0.46 -20.67 -3.09
C PRO A 45 -1.71 -19.81 -2.94
N LYS A 46 -2.89 -20.40 -3.11
CA LYS A 46 -4.18 -19.67 -3.02
C LYS A 46 -4.39 -18.98 -1.67
N ASN A 47 -3.77 -19.47 -0.61
CA ASN A 47 -3.84 -18.92 0.74
C ASN A 47 -2.68 -17.97 1.07
N CYS A 48 -1.89 -17.52 0.10
CA CYS A 48 -0.84 -16.54 0.35
C CYS A 48 -1.44 -15.22 0.86
N THR A 49 -0.97 -14.78 2.03
CA THR A 49 -1.37 -13.52 2.65
C THR A 49 -0.22 -12.52 2.72
N VAL A 50 1.02 -12.97 2.55
CA VAL A 50 2.23 -12.14 2.62
C VAL A 50 3.10 -12.37 1.39
N LEU A 51 3.33 -11.34 0.59
CA LEU A 51 4.25 -11.39 -0.53
C LEU A 51 5.63 -10.95 -0.07
N MET A 52 6.64 -11.80 -0.26
CA MET A 52 8.04 -11.50 0.00
C MET A 52 8.68 -10.98 -1.29
N GLY A 53 9.16 -9.74 -1.26
CA GLY A 53 9.71 -9.05 -2.44
C GLY A 53 8.68 -8.14 -3.11
N ASP A 54 9.07 -7.62 -4.27
CA ASP A 54 8.32 -6.58 -4.96
C ASP A 54 7.18 -7.17 -5.79
N LEU A 55 6.04 -6.48 -5.81
CA LEU A 55 4.96 -6.71 -6.76
C LEU A 55 5.16 -5.78 -7.94
N VAL A 56 5.70 -6.29 -9.04
CA VAL A 56 6.05 -5.52 -10.24
C VAL A 56 4.98 -5.69 -11.31
N ILE A 57 4.43 -4.57 -11.79
CA ILE A 57 3.49 -4.49 -12.91
C ILE A 57 4.14 -3.60 -13.96
N GLU A 58 4.61 -4.23 -15.04
CA GLU A 58 5.41 -3.54 -16.07
C GLU A 58 4.82 -3.80 -17.46
N LEU A 59 4.82 -2.76 -18.32
CA LEU A 59 4.51 -2.85 -19.77
C LEU A 59 3.18 -3.58 -20.09
N SER A 60 2.16 -3.42 -19.24
CA SER A 60 0.95 -4.26 -19.28
C SER A 60 -0.31 -3.47 -19.63
N ARG A 61 -0.92 -3.76 -20.78
CA ARG A 61 -2.26 -3.22 -21.13
C ARG A 61 -3.41 -3.94 -20.45
N VAL A 62 -3.19 -5.22 -20.18
CA VAL A 62 -4.19 -6.14 -19.64
C VAL A 62 -3.53 -6.94 -18.53
N LEU A 63 -4.18 -7.03 -17.38
CA LEU A 63 -3.70 -7.85 -16.28
C LEU A 63 -3.78 -9.35 -16.64
N PRO A 64 -2.87 -10.19 -16.10
CA PRO A 64 -2.95 -11.63 -16.29
C PRO A 64 -4.31 -12.22 -15.86
N ARG A 65 -4.77 -13.29 -16.53
CA ARG A 65 -6.07 -13.93 -16.23
C ARG A 65 -6.14 -14.46 -14.79
N LYS A 66 -4.99 -14.87 -14.26
CA LYS A 66 -4.87 -15.39 -12.89
C LYS A 66 -4.62 -14.32 -11.84
N ILE A 67 -4.75 -13.03 -12.15
CA ILE A 67 -4.48 -11.94 -11.19
C ILE A 67 -5.23 -12.07 -9.86
N HIS A 68 -6.42 -12.67 -9.88
CA HIS A 68 -7.26 -12.92 -8.71
C HIS A 68 -6.61 -13.81 -7.63
N VAL A 69 -5.53 -14.55 -7.93
CA VAL A 69 -4.80 -15.33 -6.92
C VAL A 69 -4.18 -14.45 -5.83
N LEU A 70 -3.91 -13.17 -6.15
CA LEU A 70 -3.39 -12.19 -5.20
C LEU A 70 -4.49 -11.56 -4.32
N SER A 71 -5.75 -11.94 -4.49
CA SER A 71 -6.87 -11.36 -3.73
C SER A 71 -6.79 -11.59 -2.22
N ASN A 72 -6.07 -12.61 -1.75
CA ASN A 72 -5.88 -12.88 -0.32
C ASN A 72 -4.69 -12.12 0.28
N LEU A 73 -3.92 -11.41 -0.55
CA LEU A 73 -2.75 -10.69 -0.12
C LEU A 73 -3.14 -9.56 0.85
N ARG A 74 -2.47 -9.54 2.01
CA ARG A 74 -2.66 -8.53 3.07
C ARG A 74 -1.42 -7.66 3.23
N THR A 75 -0.25 -8.22 2.99
CA THR A 75 1.02 -7.56 3.24
C THR A 75 1.98 -7.77 2.08
N ILE A 76 2.64 -6.69 1.65
CA ILE A 76 3.77 -6.72 0.71
C ILE A 76 5.03 -6.35 1.48
N GLN A 77 5.97 -7.30 1.59
CA GLN A 77 7.30 -7.09 2.15
C GLN A 77 8.27 -6.72 1.01
N GLY A 78 8.11 -5.51 0.50
CA GLY A 78 8.80 -4.98 -0.67
C GLY A 78 8.05 -3.77 -1.20
N SER A 79 8.25 -3.47 -2.49
CA SER A 79 7.57 -2.39 -3.19
C SER A 79 6.36 -2.88 -3.98
N LEU A 80 5.35 -2.03 -4.10
CA LEU A 80 4.45 -2.06 -5.26
C LEU A 80 5.07 -1.20 -6.35
N VAL A 81 5.44 -1.82 -7.48
CA VAL A 81 6.15 -1.17 -8.58
C VAL A 81 5.27 -1.20 -9.82
N ILE A 82 4.87 -0.03 -10.32
CA ILE A 82 4.03 0.10 -11.52
C ILE A 82 4.79 0.94 -12.54
N VAL A 83 5.17 0.33 -13.65
CA VAL A 83 6.10 0.93 -14.63
C VAL A 83 5.55 0.79 -16.04
N ARG A 84 5.54 1.89 -16.79
CA ARG A 84 5.21 1.91 -18.23
C ARG A 84 3.90 1.20 -18.56
N THR A 85 2.89 1.36 -17.69
CA THR A 85 1.57 0.77 -17.90
C THR A 85 0.63 1.74 -18.63
N ASP A 86 -0.20 1.20 -19.51
CA ASP A 86 -1.37 1.85 -20.10
C ASP A 86 -2.68 1.19 -19.62
N TYR A 87 -2.59 0.36 -18.57
CA TYR A 87 -3.76 -0.19 -17.89
C TYR A 87 -4.62 0.94 -17.31
N ASN A 88 -5.86 1.01 -17.77
CA ASN A 88 -6.86 2.02 -17.41
C ASN A 88 -7.94 1.46 -16.46
N GLY A 89 -7.67 0.34 -15.79
CA GLY A 89 -8.52 -0.16 -14.72
C GLY A 89 -7.98 0.20 -13.35
N ASP A 90 -8.62 -0.32 -12.31
CA ASP A 90 -8.12 -0.22 -10.94
C ASP A 90 -7.38 -1.50 -10.52
N PHE A 91 -6.58 -1.41 -9.45
CA PHE A 91 -5.91 -2.56 -8.84
C PHE A 91 -6.77 -3.15 -7.71
N LYS A 92 -8.10 -3.25 -7.88
CA LYS A 92 -9.00 -3.82 -6.84
C LYS A 92 -8.65 -5.24 -6.41
N PHE A 93 -7.86 -5.99 -7.19
CA PHE A 93 -7.34 -7.28 -6.74
C PHE A 93 -6.40 -7.15 -5.51
N LEU A 94 -5.87 -5.97 -5.23
CA LEU A 94 -5.09 -5.63 -4.04
C LEU A 94 -5.95 -5.00 -2.92
N ASN A 95 -7.29 -5.04 -3.02
CA ASN A 95 -8.15 -4.40 -2.04
C ASN A 95 -8.00 -4.99 -0.61
N ASN A 96 -7.43 -6.17 -0.46
CA ASN A 96 -7.16 -6.74 0.87
C ASN A 96 -5.78 -6.35 1.43
N VAL A 97 -4.92 -5.70 0.63
CA VAL A 97 -3.61 -5.23 1.08
C VAL A 97 -3.82 -4.08 2.06
N ARG A 98 -3.27 -4.27 3.26
CA ARG A 98 -3.28 -3.30 4.35
C ARG A 98 -1.92 -2.66 4.55
N CYS A 99 -0.86 -3.36 4.18
CA CYS A 99 0.49 -3.01 4.58
C CYS A 99 1.47 -3.20 3.43
N ILE A 100 2.27 -2.19 3.16
CA ILE A 100 3.40 -2.27 2.23
C ILE A 100 4.61 -1.70 2.95
N TYR A 101 5.70 -2.46 2.98
CA TYR A 101 6.92 -1.98 3.60
C TYR A 101 8.14 -2.36 2.78
N ASN A 102 8.99 -1.37 2.55
CA ASN A 102 10.29 -1.54 1.96
C ASN A 102 11.32 -0.75 2.79
N THR A 103 12.30 -1.44 3.38
CA THR A 103 13.36 -0.78 4.18
C THR A 103 14.52 -0.29 3.31
N LYS A 104 14.51 -0.58 2.01
CA LYS A 104 15.60 -0.33 1.07
C LYS A 104 15.23 0.64 -0.06
N GLY A 105 14.03 1.20 -0.03
CA GLY A 105 13.51 2.05 -1.08
C GLY A 105 12.03 2.35 -0.88
N PRO A 106 11.32 2.75 -1.94
CA PRO A 106 9.95 3.19 -1.81
C PRO A 106 8.95 2.07 -1.59
N ALA A 107 7.92 2.33 -0.78
CA ALA A 107 6.80 1.39 -0.63
C ALA A 107 6.01 1.32 -1.94
N ILE A 108 5.81 2.46 -2.60
CA ILE A 108 5.14 2.56 -3.89
C ILE A 108 6.06 3.28 -4.86
N LEU A 109 6.38 2.63 -5.99
CA LEU A 109 7.15 3.21 -7.08
C LEU A 109 6.28 3.26 -8.34
N LEU A 110 6.09 4.45 -8.87
CA LEU A 110 5.35 4.74 -10.08
C LEU A 110 6.31 5.36 -11.10
N ARG A 111 6.33 4.82 -12.32
CA ARG A 111 7.20 5.33 -13.38
C ARG A 111 6.57 5.22 -14.78
N GLU A 112 6.55 6.33 -15.51
CA GLU A 112 6.22 6.41 -16.94
C GLU A 112 4.88 5.74 -17.35
N ASN A 113 3.88 5.76 -16.48
CA ASN A 113 2.51 5.28 -16.61
C ASN A 113 1.61 6.32 -17.29
N ILE A 114 1.04 5.97 -18.44
CA ILE A 114 0.31 6.92 -19.30
C ILE A 114 -1.15 7.06 -18.88
N ALA A 115 -1.76 6.00 -18.37
CA ALA A 115 -3.21 5.92 -18.11
C ALA A 115 -3.56 5.65 -16.63
N LEU A 116 -2.60 5.83 -15.71
CA LEU A 116 -2.79 5.53 -14.30
C LEU A 116 -3.47 6.70 -13.57
N TYR A 117 -4.75 6.54 -13.22
CA TYR A 117 -5.55 7.55 -12.51
C TYR A 117 -5.89 7.19 -11.07
N THR A 118 -5.73 5.92 -10.67
CA THR A 118 -5.97 5.47 -9.29
C THR A 118 -5.15 4.22 -9.00
N LEU A 119 -4.73 4.06 -7.74
CA LEU A 119 -4.12 2.81 -7.27
C LEU A 119 -5.17 1.85 -6.71
N GLY A 120 -6.36 2.35 -6.34
CA GLY A 120 -7.43 1.54 -5.76
C GLY A 120 -7.07 0.93 -4.40
N LEU A 121 -6.09 1.50 -3.68
CA LEU A 121 -5.49 0.92 -2.48
C LEU A 121 -6.26 1.28 -1.19
N ILE A 122 -7.59 1.32 -1.25
CA ILE A 122 -8.47 1.96 -0.25
C ILE A 122 -8.35 1.41 1.19
N ASN A 123 -7.83 0.20 1.35
CA ASN A 123 -7.70 -0.47 2.64
C ASN A 123 -6.27 -0.46 3.21
N ILE A 124 -5.33 0.25 2.57
CA ILE A 124 -4.00 0.46 3.15
C ILE A 124 -4.13 1.19 4.48
N GLN A 125 -3.50 0.63 5.50
CA GLN A 125 -3.43 1.12 6.87
C GLN A 125 -2.02 1.60 7.22
N LYS A 126 -0.98 1.05 6.56
CA LYS A 126 0.41 1.44 6.80
C LYS A 126 1.23 1.33 5.52
N LEU A 127 2.02 2.38 5.25
CA LEU A 127 3.08 2.35 4.27
C LEU A 127 4.40 2.68 4.96
N TYR A 128 5.46 1.97 4.60
CA TYR A 128 6.80 2.24 5.12
C TYR A 128 7.80 2.14 3.98
N GLY A 129 8.53 3.21 3.72
CA GLY A 129 9.49 3.32 2.65
C GLY A 129 10.32 4.59 2.79
N ASP A 130 11.45 4.66 2.08
CA ASP A 130 12.28 5.86 2.01
C ASP A 130 12.70 6.12 0.54
N PRO A 131 12.07 7.08 -0.17
CA PRO A 131 10.84 7.81 0.23
C PRO A 131 9.63 6.87 0.30
N VAL A 132 8.48 7.24 0.86
CA VAL A 132 7.35 6.29 0.92
C VAL A 132 6.72 6.05 -0.46
N ILE A 133 6.51 7.13 -1.21
CA ILE A 133 6.04 7.10 -2.59
C ILE A 133 7.08 7.78 -3.47
N SER A 134 7.44 7.14 -4.58
CA SER A 134 8.30 7.71 -5.61
C SER A 134 7.57 7.66 -6.96
N SER A 135 7.62 8.77 -7.68
CA SER A 135 6.95 8.99 -8.96
C SER A 135 7.95 9.57 -9.95
N ILE A 136 8.10 8.95 -11.13
CA ILE A 136 9.04 9.41 -12.16
C ILE A 136 8.33 9.48 -13.51
N GLY A 137 8.25 10.66 -14.12
CA GLY A 137 7.63 10.82 -15.45
C GLY A 137 6.11 10.61 -15.50
N ASP A 138 5.46 10.51 -14.33
CA ASP A 138 4.03 10.29 -14.19
C ASP A 138 3.30 11.61 -13.97
N SER A 139 3.15 12.40 -15.04
CA SER A 139 2.48 13.71 -14.97
C SER A 139 1.02 13.63 -14.51
N TYR A 140 0.40 12.45 -14.60
CA TYR A 140 -1.00 12.22 -14.21
C TYR A 140 -1.19 11.91 -12.73
N LEU A 141 -0.14 11.75 -11.93
CA LEU A 141 -0.29 11.58 -10.48
C LEU A 141 -0.93 12.80 -9.80
N PHE A 142 -0.83 13.98 -10.41
CA PHE A 142 -1.59 15.17 -9.99
C PHE A 142 -3.10 15.08 -10.29
N ASN A 143 -3.52 14.14 -11.14
CA ASN A 143 -4.92 13.81 -11.41
C ASN A 143 -5.39 12.58 -10.64
N VAL A 144 -4.50 11.85 -9.94
CA VAL A 144 -4.95 10.85 -8.97
C VAL A 144 -5.85 11.56 -7.98
N ASP A 145 -6.98 10.94 -7.68
CA ASP A 145 -7.96 11.48 -6.73
C ASP A 145 -7.20 12.02 -5.51
N GLU A 146 -7.25 13.33 -5.31
CA GLU A 146 -6.50 14.03 -4.27
C GLU A 146 -6.81 13.40 -2.90
N SER A 147 -8.01 12.83 -2.74
CA SER A 147 -8.41 12.09 -1.56
C SER A 147 -7.66 10.77 -1.38
N GLU A 148 -7.36 10.03 -2.45
CA GLU A 148 -6.55 8.81 -2.40
C GLU A 148 -5.11 9.16 -1.99
N LEU A 149 -4.49 10.15 -2.63
CA LEU A 149 -3.12 10.55 -2.30
C LEU A 149 -3.02 11.07 -0.86
N ARG A 150 -3.93 11.96 -0.43
CA ARG A 150 -4.01 12.44 0.96
C ARG A 150 -4.18 11.30 1.96
N ARG A 151 -4.96 10.26 1.62
CA ARG A 151 -5.12 9.08 2.47
C ARG A 151 -3.83 8.28 2.54
N LEU A 152 -3.16 8.04 1.42
CA LEU A 152 -1.89 7.31 1.37
C LEU A 152 -0.80 8.04 2.18
N ILE A 153 -0.73 9.36 2.06
CA ILE A 153 0.13 10.21 2.90
C ILE A 153 -0.15 9.97 4.39
N LYS A 154 -1.42 10.04 4.78
CA LYS A 154 -1.83 9.91 6.19
C LYS A 154 -1.41 8.57 6.79
N VAL A 155 -1.58 7.48 6.05
CA VAL A 155 -1.21 6.11 6.50
C VAL A 155 0.28 5.81 6.38
N SER A 156 1.03 6.66 5.68
CA SER A 156 2.49 6.59 5.60
C SER A 156 3.16 7.23 6.82
N SER A 157 2.45 8.14 7.50
CA SER A 157 3.00 8.91 8.59
C SER A 157 2.86 8.18 9.92
N ILE A 158 3.99 7.94 10.60
CA ILE A 158 4.03 7.29 11.91
C ILE A 158 3.34 8.15 12.98
N ASP A 159 3.43 9.48 12.86
CA ASP A 159 2.81 10.45 13.77
C ASP A 159 1.54 11.10 13.19
N GLY A 160 1.11 10.69 12.00
CA GLY A 160 0.00 11.27 11.26
C GLY A 160 0.29 12.63 10.61
N THR A 161 1.53 13.15 10.71
CA THR A 161 1.96 14.39 10.05
C THR A 161 2.54 14.13 8.67
N TYR A 162 2.09 14.90 7.69
CA TYR A 162 2.68 14.88 6.35
C TYR A 162 4.05 15.56 6.38
N ARG A 163 5.01 14.97 5.68
CA ARG A 163 6.28 15.61 5.37
C ARG A 163 6.57 15.49 3.88
N GLU A 164 7.05 16.57 3.27
CA GLU A 164 7.26 16.65 1.83
C GLU A 164 8.26 15.60 1.34
N GLU A 165 9.24 15.22 2.17
CA GLU A 165 10.22 14.18 1.85
C GLU A 165 9.62 12.76 1.68
N MET A 166 8.37 12.53 2.12
CA MET A 166 7.71 11.24 2.00
C MET A 166 7.28 10.92 0.56
N ILE A 167 7.16 11.95 -0.28
CA ILE A 167 6.81 11.82 -1.70
C ILE A 167 7.93 12.43 -2.52
N LYS A 168 8.55 11.62 -3.37
CA LYS A 168 9.53 12.09 -4.34
C LYS A 168 8.92 12.08 -5.73
N VAL A 169 8.78 13.26 -6.34
CA VAL A 169 8.35 13.41 -7.74
C VAL A 169 9.55 13.87 -8.56
N GLU A 170 9.88 13.11 -9.60
CA GLU A 170 10.94 13.45 -10.56
C GLU A 170 10.38 13.51 -11.98
N GLU A 171 10.93 14.40 -12.79
CA GLU A 171 10.66 14.42 -14.22
C GLU A 171 11.44 13.28 -14.91
N SER A 172 10.86 12.70 -15.97
CA SER A 172 11.59 11.71 -16.76
C SER A 172 12.77 12.39 -17.45
N PRO A 173 13.99 11.80 -17.43
CA PRO A 173 15.03 12.24 -18.36
C PRO A 173 14.55 11.91 -19.77
N ASP A 174 14.41 12.93 -20.61
CA ASP A 174 14.03 12.81 -22.04
C ASP A 174 14.93 11.84 -22.83
#